data_AF-A0A0C3ALL2-F1
#
_entry.id   AF-A0A0C3ALL2-F1
#
_cell.length_a   1.000
_cell.length_b   1.000
_cell.length_c   1.000
_cell.angle_alpha   90.00
_cell.angle_beta   90.00
_cell.angle_gamma   90.00
#
_symmetry.space_group_name_H-M   'P 1'
#
loop_
_entity.id
_entity.type
_entity.pdbx_description
1 polymer ?
#
loop_
_entity_poly.entity_id
_entity_poly.type
_entity_poly.pdbx_seq_one_letter_code
_entity_poly.pdbx_strand_id
1 'polypeptide(L)'
;MSLAASFIYLGAGLSVGLAGLAAGFAIGIVGDAGVRGTAQQPRLYVGMILILIFAEVLGLYGLIVALIMNTRANEMKDVCGR
;
A
#
# COMPACT_ATOMS: atom_id res chain seq x y z
N MET A 1 6.78 -23.81 -14.31
CA MET A 1 6.58 -22.69 -13.35
C MET A 1 7.66 -22.85 -12.29
N SER A 2 8.70 -22.01 -12.30
CA SER A 2 9.80 -22.19 -11.35
C SER A 2 9.33 -21.88 -9.93
N LEU A 3 9.88 -22.59 -8.94
CA LEU A 3 9.58 -22.37 -7.53
C LEU A 3 9.89 -20.91 -7.11
N ALA A 4 10.96 -20.33 -7.67
CA ALA A 4 11.36 -18.95 -7.44
C ALA A 4 10.29 -17.96 -7.92
N ALA A 5 9.70 -18.15 -9.10
CA ALA A 5 8.65 -17.27 -9.61
C ALA A 5 7.40 -17.30 -8.71
N SER A 6 7.00 -18.47 -8.22
CA SER A 6 5.87 -18.60 -7.28
C SER A 6 6.10 -17.85 -5.98
N PHE A 7 7.32 -17.89 -5.42
CA PHE A 7 7.67 -17.11 -4.23
C PHE A 7 7.67 -15.59 -4.49
N ILE A 8 8.07 -15.15 -5.68
CA ILE A 8 8.03 -13.72 -6.04
C ILE A 8 6.58 -13.22 -6.14
N TYR A 9 5.66 -13.99 -6.74
CA TYR A 9 4.24 -13.60 -6.79
C TYR A 9 3.60 -13.55 -5.39
N LEU A 10 3.93 -14.52 -4.53
CA LEU A 10 3.49 -14.50 -3.13
C LEU A 10 4.05 -13.28 -2.38
N GLY A 11 5.34 -12.97 -2.57
CA GLY A 11 5.99 -11.79 -1.98
C GLY A 11 5.41 -10.48 -2.49
N ALA A 12 5.11 -10.38 -3.79
CA ALA A 12 4.45 -9.22 -4.38
C ALA A 12 3.07 -8.98 -3.75
N GLY A 13 2.24 -10.03 -3.64
CA GLY A 13 0.93 -9.96 -3.00
C GLY A 13 0.99 -9.58 -1.51
N LEU A 14 1.93 -10.17 -0.75
CA LEU A 14 2.13 -9.83 0.66
C LEU A 14 2.61 -8.40 0.85
N SER A 15 3.49 -7.89 0.00
CA SER A 15 4.02 -6.52 0.11
C SER A 15 2.92 -5.46 -0.03
N VAL A 16 2.05 -5.58 -1.03
CA VAL A 16 0.94 -4.64 -1.22
C VAL A 16 -0.17 -4.85 -0.19
N GLY A 17 -0.46 -6.11 0.17
CA GLY A 17 -1.50 -6.42 1.15
C GLY A 17 -1.18 -5.88 2.54
N LEU A 18 0.04 -6.09 3.04
CA LEU A 18 0.46 -5.58 4.35
C LEU A 18 0.63 -4.06 4.35
N ALA A 19 1.14 -3.46 3.28
CA ALA A 19 1.24 -2.00 3.16
C ALA A 19 -0.14 -1.33 3.14
N GLY A 20 -1.09 -1.87 2.38
CA GLY A 20 -2.46 -1.38 2.33
C GLY A 20 -3.20 -1.55 3.66
N LEU A 21 -2.99 -2.67 4.36
CA LEU A 21 -3.57 -2.88 5.69
C LEU A 21 -3.02 -1.88 6.72
N ALA A 22 -1.72 -1.61 6.71
CA ALA A 22 -1.09 -0.63 7.59
C ALA A 22 -1.58 0.81 7.28
N ALA A 23 -1.68 1.17 5.99
CA ALA A 23 -2.22 2.46 5.56
C ALA A 23 -3.68 2.64 6.00
N GLY A 24 -4.53 1.64 5.75
CA GLY A 24 -5.93 1.65 6.17
C GLY A 24 -6.10 1.75 7.69
N PHE A 25 -5.23 1.09 8.47
CA PHE A 25 -5.22 1.22 9.93
C PHE A 25 -4.88 2.64 10.37
N ALA A 26 -3.84 3.25 9.79
CA ALA A 26 -3.46 4.63 10.09
C ALA A 26 -4.58 5.63 9.71
N ILE A 27 -5.20 5.44 8.55
CA ILE A 27 -6.36 6.22 8.09
C ILE A 27 -7.53 6.12 9.07
N GLY A 28 -7.82 4.92 9.59
CA GLY A 28 -8.89 4.72 10.57
C GLY A 28 -8.66 5.52 11.86
N ILE A 29 -7.45 5.49 12.41
CA ILE A 29 -7.10 6.23 13.64
C ILE A 29 -7.11 7.74 13.41
N VAL A 30 -6.52 8.21 12.31
CA VAL A 30 -6.53 9.64 11.95
C VAL A 30 -7.96 10.11 11.67
N GLY A 31 -8.78 9.27 11.06
CA GLY A 31 -10.18 9.54 10.80
C GLY A 31 -10.98 9.77 12.08
N ASP A 32 -10.87 8.86 13.07
CA ASP A 32 -11.58 8.99 14.36
C ASP A 32 -11.18 10.27 15.11
N ALA A 33 -9.88 10.54 15.24
CA ALA A 33 -9.39 11.76 15.87
C ALA A 33 -9.78 13.02 15.08
N GLY A 34 -9.71 12.94 13.76
CA GLY A 34 -9.97 14.04 12.84
C GLY A 34 -11.43 14.48 12.81
N VAL A 35 -12.39 13.54 12.84
CA VAL A 35 -13.82 13.89 12.89
C VAL A 35 -14.18 14.55 14.22
N ARG A 36 -13.61 14.06 15.33
CA ARG A 36 -13.82 14.65 16.67
C ARG A 36 -13.23 16.05 16.76
N GLY A 37 -12.04 16.28 16.19
CA GLY A 37 -11.42 17.60 16.11
C GLY A 37 -12.17 18.59 15.22
N THR A 38 -12.64 18.13 14.06
CA THR A 38 -13.40 18.96 13.10
C THR A 38 -14.75 19.38 13.67
N ALA A 39 -15.38 18.54 14.50
CA ALA A 39 -16.63 18.88 15.19
C ALA A 39 -16.48 20.05 16.17
N GLN A 40 -15.31 20.22 16.78
CA GLN A 40 -15.03 21.35 17.68
C GLN A 40 -14.61 22.60 16.89
N GLN A 41 -13.83 22.43 15.83
CA GLN A 41 -13.31 23.52 15.01
C GLN A 41 -13.30 23.12 13.52
N PRO A 42 -14.26 23.61 12.70
CA PRO A 42 -14.40 23.18 11.31
C PRO A 42 -13.23 23.61 10.41
N ARG A 43 -12.41 24.55 10.87
CA ARG A 43 -11.20 25.03 10.19
C ARG A 43 -10.11 23.97 10.06
N LEU A 44 -10.13 22.92 10.89
CA LEU A 44 -9.15 21.82 10.84
C LEU A 44 -9.44 20.79 9.74
N TYR A 45 -10.57 20.89 9.04
CA TYR A 45 -10.98 19.93 8.02
C TYR A 45 -9.94 19.72 6.92
N VAL A 46 -9.34 20.81 6.42
CA VAL A 46 -8.31 20.75 5.37
C VAL A 46 -7.03 20.06 5.89
N GLY A 47 -6.63 20.33 7.14
CA GLY A 47 -5.48 19.68 7.77
C GLY A 47 -5.68 18.18 7.94
N MET A 48 -6.88 17.76 8.34
CA MET A 48 -7.25 16.34 8.43
C MET A 48 -7.14 15.64 7.07
N ILE A 49 -7.68 16.25 6.00
CA ILE A 49 -7.60 15.68 4.64
C ILE A 49 -6.14 15.51 4.20
N LEU A 50 -5.28 16.49 4.45
CA LEU A 50 -3.86 16.39 4.08
C LEU A 50 -3.18 15.19 4.75
N ILE A 51 -3.44 14.95 6.04
CA ILE A 51 -2.87 13.81 6.77
C ILE A 51 -3.39 12.49 6.20
N LEU A 52 -4.69 12.40 5.86
CA LEU A 52 -5.30 11.21 5.25
C LEU A 52 -4.67 10.87 3.90
N ILE A 53 -4.37 11.87 3.07
CA ILE A 53 -3.71 11.66 1.76
C ILE A 53 -2.30 11.10 1.97
N PHE A 54 -1.50 11.67 2.89
CA PHE A 54 -0.16 11.18 3.16
C PHE A 54 -0.15 9.76 3.74
N ALA A 55 -1.16 9.41 4.55
CA ALA A 55 -1.31 8.05 5.06
C ALA A 55 -1.53 7.03 3.93
N GLU A 56 -2.32 7.36 2.91
CA GLU A 56 -2.62 6.47 1.79
C GLU A 56 -1.42 6.25 0.85
N VAL A 57 -0.53 7.25 0.73
CA VAL A 57 0.67 7.13 -0.11
C VAL A 57 1.55 5.95 0.31
N LEU A 58 1.52 5.54 1.59
CA LEU A 58 2.20 4.33 2.07
C LEU A 58 1.69 3.05 1.36
N GLY A 59 0.38 2.94 1.12
CA GLY A 59 -0.22 1.83 0.39
C GLY A 59 0.19 1.84 -1.09
N LEU A 60 0.24 3.03 -1.70
CA LEU A 60 0.70 3.20 -3.08
C LEU A 60 2.16 2.79 -3.27
N TYR A 61 3.03 3.09 -2.30
CA TYR A 61 4.41 2.61 -2.33
C TYR A 61 4.47 1.08 -2.33
N GLY A 62 3.67 0.40 -1.50
CA GLY A 62 3.56 -1.06 -1.50
C GLY A 62 3.12 -1.63 -2.87
N LEU A 63 2.18 -0.97 -3.54
CA LEU A 63 1.73 -1.35 -4.87
C LEU A 63 2.83 -1.20 -5.93
N ILE A 64 3.59 -0.10 -5.90
CA ILE A 64 4.69 0.13 -6.85
C ILE A 64 5.75 -0.97 -6.73
N VAL A 65 6.13 -1.34 -5.50
CA VAL A 65 7.10 -2.41 -5.29
C VAL A 65 6.54 -3.76 -5.79
N ALA A 66 5.27 -4.06 -5.51
CA ALA A 66 4.63 -5.29 -6.00
C ALA A 66 4.63 -5.38 -7.54
N LEU A 67 4.40 -4.27 -8.24
CA LEU A 67 4.46 -4.21 -9.71
C LEU A 67 5.88 -4.48 -10.24
N ILE A 68 6.90 -3.85 -9.62
CA ILE A 68 8.30 -4.10 -10.00
C ILE A 68 8.67 -5.57 -9.81
N MET A 69 8.27 -6.18 -8.68
CA MET A 69 8.48 -7.60 -8.43
C MET A 69 7.81 -8.47 -9.50
N ASN A 70 6.60 -8.12 -9.93
CA ASN A 70 5.87 -8.86 -10.96
C ASN A 70 6.57 -8.81 -12.33
N THR A 71 7.07 -7.63 -12.73
CA THR A 71 7.86 -7.48 -13.97
C THR A 71 9.08 -8.40 -13.95
N ARG A 72 9.81 -8.46 -12.83
CA ARG A 72 11.00 -9.34 -12.69
C ARG A 72 10.62 -10.82 -12.67
N ALA A 73 9.48 -11.17 -12.07
CA ALA A 73 8.98 -12.54 -12.07
C ALA A 73 8.68 -13.05 -13.49
N ASN A 74 8.17 -12.17 -14.37
CA ASN A 74 7.96 -12.49 -15.78
C ASN A 74 9.28 -12.69 -16.53
N GLU A 75 10.28 -11.82 -16.35
CA GLU A 75 11.62 -12.00 -16.94
C GLU A 75 12.23 -13.36 -16.55
N MET A 76 12.09 -13.76 -15.29
CA MET A 76 12.62 -15.04 -14.78
C MET A 76 11.87 -16.26 -15.35
N LYS A 77 10.60 -16.08 -15.72
CA LYS A 77 9.78 -17.09 -16.38
C LYS A 77 10.28 -17.37 -17.80
N ASP A 78 10.69 -16.32 -18.52
CA ASP A 78 11.22 -16.42 -19.89
C ASP A 78 12.63 -17.05 -19.94
N VAL A 79 13.48 -16.80 -18.94
CA VAL A 79 14.82 -17.41 -18.84
C VAL A 79 14.75 -18.91 -18.52
N CYS A 80 13.78 -19.34 -17.71
CA CYS A 80 13.63 -20.75 -17.34
C CYS A 80 12.81 -21.57 -18.36
N GLY A 81 12.15 -20.89 -19.32
CA GLY A 81 11.34 -21.50 -20.37
C GLY A 81 12.07 -21.72 -21.70
N ARG A 82 13.35 -21.30 -21.79
CA ARG A 82 14.26 -21.55 -22.91
C ARG A 82 15.42 -22.41 -22.42
#